data_AF-B4P340-F1
#
_entry.id   AF-B4P340-F1
#
_cell.length_a   1.000
_cell.length_b   1.000
_cell.length_c   1.000
_cell.angle_alpha   90.00
_cell.angle_beta   90.00
_cell.angle_gamma   90.00
#
_symmetry.space_group_name_H-M   'P 1'
#
loop_
_entity.id
_entity.type
_entity.pdbx_description
1 polymer ?
#
loop_
_entity_poly.entity_id
_entity_poly.type
_entity_poly.pdbx_seq_one_letter_code
_entity_poly.pdbx_strand_id
1 'polypeptide(L)'
;MLNYIRCAIMSPTTRSSSNNKKNSQPAGEALKDVSSSESIRAEGAQMRGYKVTDNERTRKYGIGANSLEMLIAKANGKFPLPELHLYLASDGFEVTDDEYLKSLPAQTLFIVSGPDAVITTDADFEFEKMRQQSPLLKVADIFYDFIEQHPEKFRRMITEYEHQKQRRVLDNSKAHLSLKAEHMEWFTGGEERFHSKEEAMAMRAQTRVRGYYYKAKEELTRNPLYRQNAKARQVINAVLEKFRYLLIGCDFFSMMFDRNCKQKHEFLQQHLGEEETDAGRIPSKRLRQVIKEYTKENCILDEWSTSLCSDLGDFYCQGSYSENGNSCSKQHTINPYASRENLILFQVWNLDHQIELCRTILPALVANVEELVSHPQIKCSLHKKQVVDISVLEYFLEIFSLKNLKLVHIVCHEKAQRSNRSNGRLLCSDCHEYRIVQELMEVQVDSLTS
;
A
#
# COMPACT_ATOMS: atom_id res chain seq x y z
N MET A 1 -5.62 -26.44 17.01
CA MET A 1 -4.70 -25.60 16.23
C MET A 1 -3.59 -24.99 17.10
N LEU A 2 -3.89 -24.36 18.24
CA LEU A 2 -2.88 -23.82 19.18
C LEU A 2 -1.77 -24.81 19.62
N ASN A 3 -2.12 -26.07 19.92
CA ASN A 3 -1.11 -27.08 20.30
C ASN A 3 -0.16 -27.51 19.15
N TYR A 4 -0.45 -27.16 17.89
CA TYR A 4 0.42 -27.54 16.76
C TYR A 4 1.59 -26.55 16.59
N ILE A 5 1.36 -25.27 16.93
CA ILE A 5 2.37 -24.21 16.82
C ILE A 5 3.45 -24.39 17.91
N ARG A 6 3.07 -24.85 19.11
CA ARG A 6 3.99 -25.03 20.25
C ARG A 6 5.08 -26.08 20.00
N CYS A 7 4.80 -27.12 19.19
CA CYS A 7 5.78 -28.18 18.89
C CYS A 7 6.68 -27.86 17.68
N ALA A 8 6.24 -27.03 16.75
CA ALA A 8 6.91 -26.85 15.46
C ALA A 8 8.10 -25.87 15.47
N ILE A 9 8.20 -25.00 16.49
CA ILE A 9 9.18 -23.88 16.51
C ILE A 9 10.21 -24.02 17.65
N MET A 10 9.97 -24.89 18.64
CA MET A 10 10.77 -24.99 19.89
C MET A 10 11.06 -26.44 20.32
N SER A 11 11.46 -27.31 19.37
CA SER A 11 11.87 -28.70 19.66
C SER A 11 13.40 -28.84 19.56
N PRO A 12 14.13 -29.14 20.65
CA PRO A 12 15.55 -29.52 20.58
C PRO A 12 15.72 -30.87 19.86
N THR A 13 16.57 -30.91 18.83
CA THR A 13 16.68 -32.06 17.91
C THR A 13 17.66 -33.14 18.39
N THR A 14 17.43 -33.72 19.57
CA THR A 14 18.18 -34.91 20.03
C THR A 14 17.26 -35.92 20.73
N ARG A 15 16.73 -36.87 19.97
CA ARG A 15 16.10 -38.08 20.55
C ARG A 15 16.54 -39.33 19.79
N SER A 16 17.50 -40.05 20.37
CA SER A 16 18.01 -41.31 19.84
C SER A 16 16.93 -42.39 19.86
N SER A 17 16.50 -42.83 18.68
CA SER A 17 15.59 -43.97 18.54
C SER A 17 16.38 -45.27 18.44
N SER A 18 16.45 -46.01 19.54
CA SER A 18 17.00 -47.37 19.57
C SER A 18 16.13 -48.32 18.75
N ASN A 19 16.70 -48.94 17.72
CA ASN A 19 15.95 -49.85 16.85
C ASN A 19 16.67 -51.20 16.71
N ASN A 20 16.15 -52.21 17.39
CA ASN A 20 16.65 -53.59 17.36
C ASN A 20 16.39 -54.25 15.99
N LYS A 21 17.42 -54.81 15.36
CA LYS A 21 17.28 -55.91 14.39
C LYS A 21 18.33 -57.00 14.63
N LYS A 22 17.85 -58.25 14.65
CA LYS A 22 18.64 -59.49 14.80
C LYS A 22 19.12 -60.03 13.45
N ASN A 23 20.00 -61.03 13.53
CA ASN A 23 20.64 -61.87 12.47
C ASN A 23 22.05 -61.38 12.09
N SER A 24 23.08 -62.23 11.96
CA SER A 24 23.19 -63.69 12.20
C SER A 24 24.67 -64.13 12.28
N GLN A 25 24.95 -65.22 13.02
CA GLN A 25 26.23 -65.97 13.11
C GLN A 25 26.55 -66.77 11.81
N PRO A 26 27.70 -67.51 11.63
CA PRO A 26 28.72 -67.94 12.62
C PRO A 26 30.24 -67.95 12.23
N ALA A 27 31.08 -67.98 13.29
CA ALA A 27 32.28 -68.81 13.58
C ALA A 27 33.55 -68.95 12.70
N GLY A 28 34.69 -69.01 13.41
CA GLY A 28 35.96 -69.71 13.07
C GLY A 28 37.12 -68.81 12.59
N GLU A 29 38.41 -68.98 12.95
CA GLU A 29 39.16 -69.81 13.93
C GLU A 29 40.49 -69.04 14.24
N ALA A 30 40.88 -68.83 15.51
CA ALA A 30 41.82 -69.61 16.34
C ALA A 30 43.35 -69.40 16.11
N LEU A 31 44.07 -69.19 17.24
CA LEU A 31 45.51 -69.35 17.59
C LEU A 31 45.96 -68.14 18.46
N LYS A 32 46.25 -68.27 19.76
CA LYS A 32 47.50 -68.80 20.41
C LYS A 32 48.74 -67.92 20.11
N ASP A 33 49.59 -67.55 21.07
CA ASP A 33 49.87 -68.19 22.36
C ASP A 33 50.54 -67.27 23.41
N VAL A 34 50.51 -67.71 24.68
CA VAL A 34 51.45 -67.46 25.81
C VAL A 34 51.65 -66.05 26.39
N SER A 35 51.50 -65.97 27.72
CA SER A 35 51.76 -64.83 28.60
C SER A 35 53.18 -64.82 29.20
N SER A 36 53.68 -63.64 29.56
CA SER A 36 54.51 -63.46 30.79
C SER A 36 54.62 -61.98 31.21
N SER A 37 54.23 -61.71 32.46
CA SER A 37 54.75 -60.69 33.41
C SER A 37 55.38 -59.40 32.85
N GLU A 38 54.69 -58.26 32.92
CA GLU A 38 54.74 -57.29 34.04
C GLU A 38 55.90 -56.28 34.01
N SER A 39 55.57 -55.00 33.96
CA SER A 39 56.03 -54.03 34.97
C SER A 39 55.22 -52.73 34.93
N ILE A 40 54.74 -52.32 36.09
CA ILE A 40 53.84 -51.18 36.30
C ILE A 40 54.65 -49.87 36.37
N ARG A 41 54.23 -48.82 35.65
CA ARG A 41 54.45 -47.41 36.04
C ARG A 41 53.20 -46.59 35.75
N ALA A 42 52.75 -45.85 36.76
CA ALA A 42 51.58 -44.99 36.65
C ALA A 42 51.95 -43.64 36.00
N GLU A 43 51.22 -43.25 34.95
CA GLU A 43 51.30 -41.90 34.38
C GLU A 43 50.34 -40.96 35.13
N GLY A 44 50.88 -39.93 35.78
CA GLY A 44 50.09 -38.92 36.47
C GLY A 44 49.45 -37.93 35.50
N ALA A 45 48.13 -37.75 35.57
CA ALA A 45 47.39 -36.88 34.66
C ALA A 45 47.85 -35.40 34.73
N GLN A 46 48.11 -34.81 33.55
CA GLN A 46 48.58 -33.44 33.40
C GLN A 46 47.49 -32.42 33.77
N MET A 47 47.83 -31.41 34.58
CA MET A 47 46.93 -30.33 35.00
C MET A 47 46.54 -29.43 33.82
N ARG A 48 45.23 -29.26 33.58
CA ARG A 48 44.67 -28.36 32.56
C ARG A 48 43.80 -27.28 33.22
N GLY A 49 43.76 -26.09 32.64
CA GLY A 49 42.89 -25.00 33.08
C GLY A 49 41.59 -24.99 32.29
N TYR A 50 40.44 -24.91 32.96
CA TYR A 50 39.11 -24.84 32.37
C TYR A 50 38.35 -23.61 32.90
N LYS A 51 37.31 -23.17 32.19
CA LYS A 51 36.44 -22.06 32.62
C LYS A 51 35.09 -22.63 33.03
N VAL A 52 34.56 -22.19 34.16
CA VAL A 52 33.30 -22.70 34.72
C VAL A 52 32.41 -21.52 35.10
N THR A 53 31.13 -21.59 34.71
CA THR A 53 30.12 -20.54 34.96
C THR A 53 28.76 -21.14 35.33
N ASP A 54 27.91 -20.35 35.98
CA ASP A 54 26.46 -20.60 36.11
C ASP A 54 25.72 -20.43 34.77
N ASN A 55 24.50 -20.97 34.67
CA ASN A 55 23.67 -20.89 33.45
C ASN A 55 23.34 -19.45 33.02
N GLU A 56 23.16 -18.53 33.98
CA GLU A 56 22.93 -17.09 33.72
C GLU A 56 24.22 -16.33 33.36
N ARG A 57 25.38 -17.00 33.43
CA ARG A 57 26.72 -16.48 33.10
C ARG A 57 27.17 -15.28 33.94
N THR A 58 26.62 -15.16 35.16
CA THR A 58 26.91 -14.06 36.10
C THR A 58 28.22 -14.25 36.86
N ARG A 59 28.62 -15.51 37.12
CA ARG A 59 29.75 -15.88 37.98
C ARG A 59 30.71 -16.80 37.22
N LYS A 60 31.90 -16.31 36.89
CA LYS A 60 32.90 -17.02 36.07
C LYS A 60 34.17 -17.30 36.84
N TYR A 61 34.64 -18.54 36.84
CA TYR A 61 35.87 -18.96 37.50
C TYR A 61 36.77 -19.76 36.55
N GLY A 62 38.08 -19.52 36.61
CA GLY A 62 39.08 -20.42 36.03
C GLY A 62 39.45 -21.50 37.04
N ILE A 63 39.31 -22.77 36.68
CA ILE A 63 39.59 -23.93 37.55
C ILE A 63 40.64 -24.81 36.89
N GLY A 64 41.78 -25.00 37.57
CA GLY A 64 42.77 -25.99 37.21
C GLY A 64 42.39 -27.38 37.73
N ALA A 65 42.28 -28.37 36.84
CA ALA A 65 41.99 -29.76 37.18
C ALA A 65 42.77 -30.73 36.28
N ASN A 66 43.09 -31.91 36.79
CA ASN A 66 43.65 -33.03 36.02
C ASN A 66 42.73 -34.26 35.95
N SER A 67 41.55 -34.18 36.58
CA SER A 67 40.45 -35.13 36.43
C SER A 67 39.09 -34.45 36.51
N LEU A 68 38.04 -35.10 35.99
CA LEU A 68 36.65 -34.64 36.07
C LEU A 68 36.19 -34.52 37.53
N GLU A 69 36.49 -35.50 38.38
CA GLU A 69 36.21 -35.47 39.81
C GLU A 69 36.83 -34.23 40.49
N MET A 70 38.08 -33.90 40.18
CA MET A 70 38.73 -32.70 40.72
C MET A 70 38.07 -31.41 40.20
N LEU A 71 37.61 -31.38 38.95
CA LEU A 71 36.91 -30.24 38.37
C LEU A 71 35.56 -30.02 39.05
N ILE A 72 34.76 -31.08 39.20
CA ILE A 72 33.46 -31.08 39.90
C ILE A 72 33.62 -30.66 41.36
N ALA A 73 34.57 -31.24 42.11
CA ALA A 73 34.81 -30.90 43.51
C ALA A 73 35.19 -29.42 43.69
N LYS A 74 36.07 -28.88 42.84
CA LYS A 74 36.45 -27.46 42.86
C LYS A 74 35.32 -26.54 42.39
N ALA A 75 34.49 -26.99 41.45
CA ALA A 75 33.32 -26.27 40.99
C ALA A 75 32.24 -26.19 42.08
N ASN A 76 31.93 -27.29 42.78
CA ASN A 76 30.94 -27.32 43.86
C ASN A 76 31.34 -26.40 45.03
N GLY A 77 32.64 -26.33 45.35
CA GLY A 77 33.19 -25.35 46.30
C GLY A 77 33.04 -23.87 45.87
N LYS A 78 32.54 -23.57 44.67
CA LYS A 78 32.17 -22.23 44.18
C LYS A 78 30.67 -22.12 43.90
N PHE A 79 30.03 -23.16 43.41
CA PHE A 79 28.62 -23.26 43.08
C PHE A 79 28.00 -24.36 43.93
N PRO A 80 27.53 -24.05 45.15
CA PRO A 80 26.97 -25.06 46.04
C PRO A 80 25.66 -25.60 45.46
N LEU A 81 25.74 -26.75 44.81
CA LEU A 81 24.61 -27.48 44.23
C LEU A 81 24.55 -28.87 44.88
N PRO A 82 23.34 -29.43 45.16
CA PRO A 82 23.21 -30.75 45.77
C PRO A 82 23.86 -31.85 44.93
N GLU A 83 23.77 -31.72 43.61
CA GLU A 83 24.32 -32.61 42.60
C GLU A 83 24.76 -31.69 41.44
N LEU A 84 26.04 -31.72 41.08
CA LEU A 84 26.65 -30.76 40.14
C LEU A 84 27.18 -31.49 38.92
N HIS A 85 26.54 -31.21 37.78
CA HIS A 85 26.93 -31.71 36.46
C HIS A 85 27.59 -30.58 35.66
N LEU A 86 28.46 -30.95 34.72
CA LEU A 86 29.20 -30.03 33.84
C LEU A 86 28.70 -30.17 32.41
N TYR A 87 28.26 -29.08 31.83
CA TYR A 87 27.73 -29.02 30.47
C TYR A 87 28.59 -28.10 29.61
N LEU A 88 28.80 -28.45 28.34
CA LEU A 88 29.48 -27.58 27.38
C LEU A 88 28.63 -26.34 27.09
N ALA A 89 29.24 -25.16 27.17
CA ALA A 89 28.55 -23.91 26.86
C ALA A 89 28.15 -23.77 25.38
N SER A 90 28.84 -24.48 24.48
CA SER A 90 28.63 -24.42 23.03
C SER A 90 27.33 -25.07 22.57
N ASP A 91 26.99 -26.23 23.12
CA ASP A 91 25.96 -27.14 22.61
C ASP A 91 25.13 -27.83 23.72
N GLY A 92 25.44 -27.59 24.99
CA GLY A 92 24.71 -28.12 26.13
C GLY A 92 25.00 -29.59 26.46
N PHE A 93 25.97 -30.23 25.81
CA PHE A 93 26.29 -31.65 26.08
C PHE A 93 26.96 -31.84 27.45
N GLU A 94 26.54 -32.88 28.17
CA GLU A 94 27.09 -33.22 29.49
C GLU A 94 28.46 -33.90 29.40
N VAL A 95 29.37 -33.52 30.30
CA VAL A 95 30.69 -34.14 30.47
C VAL A 95 30.56 -35.31 31.45
N THR A 96 30.22 -36.48 30.93
CA THR A 96 29.92 -37.69 31.71
C THR A 96 31.14 -38.40 32.28
N ASP A 97 32.30 -38.25 31.65
CA ASP A 97 33.52 -38.99 32.02
C ASP A 97 34.83 -38.21 31.75
N ASP A 98 35.91 -38.76 32.29
CA ASP A 98 37.24 -38.16 32.27
C ASP A 98 37.93 -38.27 30.90
N GLU A 99 37.53 -39.22 30.06
CA GLU A 99 38.05 -39.37 28.68
C GLU A 99 37.48 -38.26 27.79
N TYR A 100 36.18 -38.01 27.88
CA TYR A 100 35.52 -36.89 27.22
C TYR A 100 36.11 -35.54 27.69
N LEU A 101 36.32 -35.34 29.00
CA LEU A 101 36.99 -34.12 29.51
C LEU A 101 38.42 -33.93 28.97
N LYS A 102 39.15 -35.03 28.74
CA LYS A 102 40.50 -35.02 28.15
C LYS A 102 40.51 -34.80 26.64
N SER A 103 39.43 -35.16 25.94
CA SER A 103 39.26 -34.84 24.52
C SER A 103 39.10 -33.33 24.28
N LEU A 104 38.55 -32.61 25.25
CA LEU A 104 38.27 -31.18 25.16
C LEU A 104 39.53 -30.31 25.32
N PRO A 105 39.63 -29.19 24.57
CA PRO A 105 40.71 -28.21 24.72
C PRO A 105 40.81 -27.64 26.14
N ALA A 106 42.02 -27.21 26.52
CA ALA A 106 42.17 -26.32 27.67
C ALA A 106 41.44 -24.98 27.41
N GLN A 107 40.97 -24.35 28.48
CA GLN A 107 40.18 -23.10 28.48
C GLN A 107 38.77 -23.20 27.88
N THR A 108 38.28 -24.42 27.60
CA THR A 108 36.87 -24.71 27.32
C THR A 108 35.96 -24.17 28.43
N LEU A 109 34.81 -23.62 28.03
CA LEU A 109 33.80 -23.05 28.93
C LEU A 109 32.71 -24.08 29.23
N PHE A 110 32.53 -24.35 30.51
CA PHE A 110 31.46 -25.19 31.04
C PHE A 110 30.43 -24.38 31.80
N ILE A 111 29.17 -24.76 31.65
CA ILE A 111 28.06 -24.35 32.49
C ILE A 111 27.86 -25.43 33.56
N VAL A 112 27.77 -25.03 34.82
CA VAL A 112 27.37 -25.93 35.91
C VAL A 112 25.89 -25.80 36.20
N SER A 113 25.24 -26.94 36.40
CA SER A 113 23.84 -27.03 36.80
C SER A 113 23.57 -28.34 37.53
N GLY A 114 22.33 -28.53 37.97
CA GLY A 114 21.84 -29.83 38.42
C GLY A 114 21.61 -30.82 37.26
N PRO A 115 21.31 -32.09 37.57
CA PRO A 115 20.95 -33.10 36.57
C PRO A 115 19.69 -32.70 35.78
N ASP A 116 19.60 -33.15 34.53
CA ASP A 116 18.51 -32.89 33.58
C ASP A 116 18.17 -31.40 33.35
N ALA A 117 19.09 -30.48 33.66
CA ALA A 117 18.87 -29.05 33.49
C ALA A 117 18.88 -28.61 32.01
N VAL A 118 17.96 -27.71 31.65
CA VAL A 118 17.97 -27.05 30.34
C VAL A 118 19.04 -25.97 30.32
N ILE A 119 20.14 -26.25 29.61
CA ILE A 119 21.31 -25.36 29.52
C ILE A 119 21.10 -24.31 28.42
N THR A 120 21.39 -23.05 28.74
CA THR A 120 21.36 -21.94 27.79
C THR A 120 22.69 -21.85 27.05
N THR A 121 22.72 -22.37 25.82
CA THR A 121 23.94 -22.45 25.01
C THR A 121 24.46 -21.06 24.61
N ASP A 122 25.67 -21.00 24.05
CA ASP A 122 26.26 -19.78 23.51
C ASP A 122 25.33 -19.12 22.48
N ALA A 123 24.72 -19.91 21.60
CA ALA A 123 23.77 -19.44 20.60
C ALA A 123 22.48 -18.88 21.23
N ASP A 124 21.90 -19.59 22.21
CA ASP A 124 20.69 -19.13 22.90
C ASP A 124 20.93 -17.83 23.68
N PHE A 125 22.08 -17.73 24.36
CA PHE A 125 22.45 -16.57 25.15
C PHE A 125 22.73 -15.33 24.27
N GLU A 126 23.38 -15.51 23.12
CA GLU A 126 23.55 -14.41 22.15
C GLU A 126 22.23 -14.01 21.48
N PHE A 127 21.36 -14.98 21.16
CA PHE A 127 20.02 -14.71 20.64
C PHE A 127 19.15 -13.94 21.63
N GLU A 128 19.13 -14.33 22.90
CA GLU A 128 18.34 -13.64 23.93
C GLU A 128 18.88 -12.23 24.20
N LYS A 129 20.21 -12.05 24.22
CA LYS A 129 20.82 -10.71 24.27
C LYS A 129 20.44 -9.85 23.06
N MET A 130 20.34 -10.43 21.86
CA MET A 130 19.88 -9.75 20.66
C MET A 130 18.38 -9.42 20.74
N ARG A 131 17.56 -10.32 21.28
CA ARG A 131 16.12 -10.12 21.56
C ARG A 131 15.87 -8.89 22.42
N GLN A 132 16.63 -8.76 23.51
CA GLN A 132 16.54 -7.64 24.44
C GLN A 132 17.06 -6.31 23.88
N GLN A 133 17.80 -6.32 22.75
CA GLN A 133 18.30 -5.11 22.09
C GLN A 133 17.47 -4.72 20.86
N SER A 134 16.84 -5.68 20.18
CA SER A 134 16.02 -5.45 18.98
C SER A 134 14.62 -4.89 19.32
N PRO A 135 14.24 -3.70 18.81
CA PRO A 135 12.89 -3.17 18.98
C PRO A 135 11.81 -4.08 18.36
N LEU A 136 12.14 -4.78 17.28
CA LEU A 136 11.20 -5.67 16.58
C LEU A 136 10.89 -6.93 17.39
N LEU A 137 11.87 -7.50 18.08
CA LEU A 137 11.66 -8.70 18.89
C LEU A 137 10.87 -8.38 20.18
N LYS A 138 11.10 -7.20 20.78
CA LYS A 138 10.25 -6.69 21.87
C LYS A 138 8.79 -6.49 21.46
N VAL A 139 8.52 -6.08 20.21
CA VAL A 139 7.14 -5.98 19.70
C VAL A 139 6.48 -7.37 19.61
N ALA A 140 7.24 -8.42 19.29
CA ALA A 140 6.73 -9.78 19.33
C ALA A 140 6.38 -10.22 20.77
N ASP A 141 7.23 -9.92 21.75
CA ASP A 141 6.95 -10.21 23.17
C ASP A 141 5.68 -9.51 23.67
N ILE A 142 5.55 -8.21 23.40
CA ILE A 142 4.33 -7.43 23.71
C ILE A 142 3.08 -8.03 23.02
N PHE A 143 3.23 -8.59 21.81
CA PHE A 143 2.15 -9.29 21.12
C PHE A 143 1.79 -10.62 21.79
N TYR A 144 2.77 -11.41 22.22
CA TYR A 144 2.53 -12.65 22.96
C TYR A 144 1.88 -12.37 24.32
N ASP A 145 2.39 -11.41 25.09
CA ASP A 145 1.78 -10.94 26.34
C ASP A 145 0.33 -10.51 26.14
N PHE A 146 0.03 -9.75 25.09
CA PHE A 146 -1.34 -9.34 24.76
C PHE A 146 -2.25 -10.52 24.41
N ILE A 147 -1.73 -11.53 23.71
CA ILE A 147 -2.47 -12.75 23.37
C ILE A 147 -2.75 -13.60 24.62
N GLU A 148 -1.78 -13.75 25.52
CA GLU A 148 -1.94 -14.51 26.77
C GLU A 148 -2.84 -13.80 27.80
N GLN A 149 -2.69 -12.49 27.96
CA GLN A 149 -3.48 -11.71 28.92
C GLN A 149 -4.92 -11.45 28.44
N HIS A 150 -5.14 -11.37 27.13
CA HIS A 150 -6.44 -11.00 26.54
C HIS A 150 -6.90 -11.91 25.38
N PRO A 151 -6.93 -13.25 25.57
CA PRO A 151 -7.19 -14.21 24.49
C PRO A 151 -8.55 -14.00 23.82
N GLU A 152 -9.62 -13.70 24.58
CA GLU A 152 -10.95 -13.43 24.00
C GLU A 152 -11.04 -12.08 23.26
N LYS A 153 -10.26 -11.08 23.68
CA LYS A 153 -10.21 -9.78 22.98
C LYS A 153 -9.44 -9.91 21.67
N PHE A 154 -8.33 -10.65 21.67
CA PHE A 154 -7.59 -11.01 20.47
C PHE A 154 -8.45 -11.87 19.53
N ARG A 155 -9.08 -12.94 20.05
CA ARG A 155 -9.96 -13.82 19.27
C ARG A 155 -11.12 -13.05 18.65
N ARG A 156 -11.80 -12.17 19.41
CA ARG A 156 -12.84 -11.30 18.87
C ARG A 156 -12.30 -10.35 17.79
N MET A 157 -11.13 -9.76 17.98
CA MET A 157 -10.49 -8.87 16.99
C MET A 157 -10.15 -9.62 15.69
N ILE A 158 -9.62 -10.85 15.78
CA ILE A 158 -9.34 -11.70 14.62
C ILE A 158 -10.65 -12.14 13.95
N THR A 159 -11.65 -12.63 14.69
CA THR A 159 -12.95 -13.02 14.13
C THR A 159 -13.70 -11.84 13.50
N GLU A 160 -13.63 -10.65 14.08
CA GLU A 160 -14.16 -9.41 13.50
C GLU A 160 -13.44 -9.06 12.19
N TYR A 161 -12.10 -9.14 12.17
CA TYR A 161 -11.29 -8.92 10.96
C TYR A 161 -11.57 -9.97 9.87
N GLU A 162 -11.71 -11.24 10.23
CA GLU A 162 -12.06 -12.35 9.33
C GLU A 162 -13.48 -12.20 8.78
N HIS A 163 -14.45 -11.81 9.60
CA HIS A 163 -15.80 -11.50 9.14
C HIS A 163 -15.83 -10.25 8.24
N GLN A 164 -15.07 -9.20 8.55
CA GLN A 164 -14.94 -8.04 7.66
C GLN A 164 -14.26 -8.41 6.34
N LYS A 165 -13.26 -9.29 6.36
CA LYS A 165 -12.61 -9.83 5.16
C LYS A 165 -13.56 -10.69 4.33
N GLN A 166 -14.32 -11.60 4.95
CA GLN A 166 -15.32 -12.43 4.29
C GLN A 166 -16.50 -11.61 3.75
N ARG A 167 -16.96 -10.59 4.49
CA ARG A 167 -17.96 -9.63 3.99
C ARG A 167 -17.46 -8.88 2.77
N ARG A 168 -16.21 -8.41 2.74
CA ARG A 168 -15.63 -7.78 1.53
C ARG A 168 -15.57 -8.73 0.33
N VAL A 169 -15.27 -10.02 0.55
CA VAL A 169 -15.30 -11.05 -0.51
C VAL A 169 -16.73 -11.32 -1.00
N LEU A 170 -17.71 -11.38 -0.10
CA LEU A 170 -19.13 -11.53 -0.43
C LEU A 170 -19.73 -10.30 -1.12
N ASP A 171 -19.34 -9.09 -0.72
CA ASP A 171 -19.77 -7.84 -1.35
C ASP A 171 -19.22 -7.74 -2.77
N ASN A 172 -17.95 -8.11 -3.00
CA ASN A 172 -17.40 -8.20 -4.35
C ASN A 172 -18.13 -9.22 -5.24
N SER A 173 -18.75 -10.27 -4.66
CA SER A 173 -19.61 -11.19 -5.42
C SER A 173 -20.80 -10.47 -6.05
N LYS A 174 -21.37 -9.45 -5.41
CA LYS A 174 -22.49 -8.65 -5.96
C LYS A 174 -22.05 -7.47 -6.82
N ALA A 175 -20.75 -7.26 -7.03
CA ALA A 175 -20.25 -6.17 -7.87
C ALA A 175 -20.85 -6.26 -9.28
N HIS A 176 -20.78 -7.43 -9.93
CA HIS A 176 -21.22 -7.65 -11.32
C HIS A 176 -22.69 -7.29 -11.59
N LEU A 177 -23.58 -7.32 -10.58
CA LEU A 177 -24.98 -6.90 -10.72
C LEU A 177 -25.06 -5.42 -11.10
N SER A 178 -26.00 -5.03 -11.95
CA SER A 178 -26.15 -3.65 -12.46
C SER A 178 -27.50 -3.06 -12.08
N LEU A 179 -28.59 -3.83 -12.18
CA LEU A 179 -29.95 -3.31 -12.11
C LEU A 179 -30.45 -3.23 -10.66
N LYS A 180 -31.32 -2.24 -10.38
CA LYS A 180 -31.98 -2.09 -9.07
C LYS A 180 -32.79 -3.32 -8.66
N ALA A 181 -33.38 -4.04 -9.62
CA ALA A 181 -34.11 -5.27 -9.38
C ALA A 181 -33.21 -6.41 -8.85
N GLU A 182 -31.92 -6.40 -9.19
CA GLU A 182 -30.96 -7.44 -8.83
C GLU A 182 -30.31 -7.18 -7.46
N HIS A 183 -30.11 -5.90 -7.10
CA HIS A 183 -29.38 -5.51 -5.90
C HIS A 183 -30.03 -4.34 -5.16
N MET A 184 -31.31 -4.48 -4.79
CA MET A 184 -32.15 -3.42 -4.19
C MET A 184 -31.49 -2.67 -3.03
N GLU A 185 -30.78 -3.38 -2.14
CA GLU A 185 -30.11 -2.81 -0.97
C GLU A 185 -28.99 -1.81 -1.32
N TRP A 186 -28.38 -1.92 -2.51
CA TRP A 186 -27.38 -0.96 -2.98
C TRP A 186 -27.99 0.43 -3.24
N PHE A 187 -29.25 0.46 -3.67
CA PHE A 187 -29.95 1.67 -4.10
C PHE A 187 -30.65 2.40 -2.95
N THR A 188 -30.69 1.86 -1.73
CA THR A 188 -31.45 2.43 -0.60
C THR A 188 -30.94 3.81 -0.18
N GLY A 189 -31.84 4.79 -0.05
CA GLY A 189 -31.52 6.19 0.26
C GLY A 189 -31.39 7.08 -0.98
N GLY A 190 -30.22 7.68 -1.19
CA GLY A 190 -30.01 8.72 -2.22
C GLY A 190 -30.09 8.20 -3.66
N GLU A 191 -30.02 6.90 -3.84
CA GLU A 191 -29.90 6.21 -5.11
C GLU A 191 -31.21 5.58 -5.60
N GLU A 192 -32.30 5.66 -4.83
CA GLU A 192 -33.55 4.93 -5.12
C GLU A 192 -34.21 5.36 -6.43
N ARG A 193 -33.90 6.56 -6.93
CA ARG A 193 -34.38 7.11 -8.19
C ARG A 193 -33.73 6.52 -9.44
N PHE A 194 -32.61 5.81 -9.32
CA PHE A 194 -31.85 5.27 -10.45
C PHE A 194 -32.25 3.83 -10.74
N HIS A 195 -32.10 3.42 -12.00
CA HIS A 195 -32.42 2.07 -12.46
C HIS A 195 -31.19 1.15 -12.47
N SER A 196 -29.99 1.71 -12.64
CA SER A 196 -28.72 0.97 -12.62
C SER A 196 -27.64 1.64 -11.76
N LYS A 197 -26.65 0.85 -11.33
CA LYS A 197 -25.51 1.35 -10.55
C LYS A 197 -24.67 2.33 -11.36
N GLU A 198 -24.54 2.06 -12.66
CA GLU A 198 -23.79 2.87 -13.62
C GLU A 198 -24.40 4.26 -13.78
N GLU A 199 -25.73 4.35 -13.90
CA GLU A 199 -26.45 5.63 -13.93
C GLU A 199 -26.21 6.45 -12.66
N ALA A 200 -26.28 5.79 -11.49
CA ALA A 200 -26.04 6.43 -10.20
C ALA A 200 -24.58 6.91 -10.04
N MET A 201 -23.60 6.11 -10.46
CA MET A 201 -22.18 6.44 -10.41
C MET A 201 -21.80 7.53 -11.41
N ALA A 202 -22.33 7.48 -12.63
CA ALA A 202 -22.22 8.53 -13.63
C ALA A 202 -22.76 9.87 -13.09
N MET A 203 -23.97 9.87 -12.53
CA MET A 203 -24.56 11.08 -11.92
C MET A 203 -23.74 11.60 -10.73
N ARG A 204 -23.07 10.72 -9.97
CA ARG A 204 -22.12 11.10 -8.91
C ARG A 204 -20.86 11.77 -9.48
N ALA A 205 -20.28 11.29 -10.58
CA ALA A 205 -19.18 11.96 -11.28
C ALA A 205 -19.60 13.37 -11.74
N GLN A 206 -20.73 13.46 -12.46
CA GLN A 206 -21.26 14.75 -12.92
C GLN A 206 -21.51 15.73 -11.76
N THR A 207 -21.96 15.25 -10.60
CA THR A 207 -22.20 16.09 -9.42
C THR A 207 -20.90 16.68 -8.86
N ARG A 208 -19.77 15.94 -8.88
CA ARG A 208 -18.44 16.47 -8.52
C ARG A 208 -18.03 17.60 -9.48
N VAL A 209 -18.11 17.35 -10.78
CA VAL A 209 -17.73 18.30 -11.84
C VAL A 209 -18.60 19.56 -11.82
N ARG A 210 -19.93 19.41 -11.64
CA ARG A 210 -20.84 20.55 -11.42
C ARG A 210 -20.46 21.34 -10.16
N GLY A 211 -20.04 20.68 -9.09
CA GLY A 211 -19.49 21.32 -7.89
C GLY A 211 -18.30 22.23 -8.21
N TYR A 212 -17.35 21.77 -9.04
CA TYR A 212 -16.23 22.60 -9.49
C TYR A 212 -16.68 23.80 -10.34
N TYR A 213 -17.70 23.61 -11.20
CA TYR A 213 -18.23 24.70 -12.03
C TYR A 213 -18.91 25.78 -11.19
N TYR A 214 -19.77 25.40 -10.25
CA TYR A 214 -20.42 26.36 -9.35
C TYR A 214 -19.40 27.09 -8.47
N LYS A 215 -18.38 26.39 -7.97
CA LYS A 215 -17.29 27.00 -7.20
C LYS A 215 -16.48 27.99 -8.04
N ALA A 216 -16.09 27.63 -9.27
CA ALA A 216 -15.40 28.53 -10.18
C ALA A 216 -16.24 29.76 -10.51
N LYS A 217 -17.54 29.58 -10.81
CA LYS A 217 -18.49 30.67 -11.05
C LYS A 217 -18.62 31.60 -9.84
N GLU A 218 -18.73 31.06 -8.62
CA GLU A 218 -18.83 31.86 -7.40
C GLU A 218 -17.58 32.73 -7.20
N GLU A 219 -16.39 32.12 -7.21
CA GLU A 219 -15.12 32.83 -7.02
C GLU A 219 -14.89 33.92 -8.08
N LEU A 220 -15.15 33.61 -9.36
CA LEU A 220 -14.97 34.57 -10.46
C LEU A 220 -15.96 35.74 -10.39
N THR A 221 -17.21 35.50 -10.00
CA THR A 221 -18.24 36.56 -9.89
C THR A 221 -18.17 37.35 -8.58
N ARG A 222 -17.52 36.79 -7.54
CA ARG A 222 -17.20 37.48 -6.28
C ARG A 222 -16.01 38.43 -6.42
N ASN A 223 -15.12 38.20 -7.39
CA ASN A 223 -13.91 38.98 -7.61
C ASN A 223 -14.19 40.48 -7.89
N PRO A 224 -13.40 41.42 -7.31
CA PRO A 224 -13.55 42.87 -7.58
C PRO A 224 -13.53 43.25 -9.05
N LEU A 225 -12.67 42.62 -9.87
CA LEU A 225 -12.53 42.90 -11.30
C LEU A 225 -13.84 42.68 -12.06
N TYR A 226 -14.54 41.57 -11.79
CA TYR A 226 -15.85 41.26 -12.37
C TYR A 226 -16.93 42.29 -11.97
N ARG A 227 -16.86 42.76 -10.72
CA ARG A 227 -17.83 43.73 -10.18
C ARG A 227 -17.61 45.14 -10.70
N GLN A 228 -16.36 45.57 -10.86
CA GLN A 228 -16.00 46.95 -11.16
C GLN A 228 -15.79 47.21 -12.67
N ASN A 229 -15.23 46.25 -13.42
CA ASN A 229 -14.90 46.44 -14.83
C ASN A 229 -15.90 45.72 -15.76
N ALA A 230 -16.68 46.50 -16.52
CA ALA A 230 -17.71 45.98 -17.42
C ALA A 230 -17.15 45.08 -18.55
N LYS A 231 -15.96 45.36 -19.08
CA LYS A 231 -15.30 44.52 -20.09
C LYS A 231 -14.87 43.19 -19.49
N ALA A 232 -14.23 43.22 -18.32
CA ALA A 232 -13.82 41.99 -17.62
C ALA A 232 -15.03 41.12 -17.26
N ARG A 233 -16.14 41.74 -16.86
CA ARG A 233 -17.42 41.06 -16.62
C ARG A 233 -17.95 40.35 -17.87
N GLN A 234 -17.88 40.99 -19.04
CA GLN A 234 -18.28 40.39 -20.32
C GLN A 234 -17.38 39.19 -20.67
N VAL A 235 -16.06 39.32 -20.56
CA VAL A 235 -15.11 38.22 -20.82
C VAL A 235 -15.37 37.04 -19.87
N ILE A 236 -15.46 37.27 -18.55
CA ILE A 236 -15.70 36.21 -17.57
C ILE A 236 -17.05 35.51 -17.81
N ASN A 237 -18.11 36.25 -18.17
CA ASN A 237 -19.39 35.65 -18.53
C ASN A 237 -19.30 34.78 -19.79
N ALA A 238 -18.57 35.24 -20.82
CA ALA A 238 -18.32 34.45 -22.03
C ALA A 238 -17.50 33.18 -21.74
N VAL A 239 -16.49 33.26 -20.86
CA VAL A 239 -15.70 32.10 -20.42
C VAL A 239 -16.57 31.08 -19.66
N LEU A 240 -17.40 31.53 -18.71
CA LEU A 240 -18.32 30.67 -17.96
C LEU A 240 -19.35 30.00 -18.86
N GLU A 241 -19.83 30.70 -19.89
CA GLU A 241 -20.80 30.15 -20.83
C GLU A 241 -20.15 29.14 -21.80
N LYS A 242 -18.92 29.42 -22.29
CA LYS A 242 -18.10 28.45 -23.01
C LYS A 242 -17.83 27.19 -22.17
N PHE A 243 -17.50 27.33 -20.87
CA PHE A 243 -17.39 26.20 -19.95
C PHE A 243 -18.70 25.42 -19.85
N ARG A 244 -19.86 26.09 -19.76
CA ARG A 244 -21.18 25.45 -19.71
C ARG A 244 -21.44 24.59 -20.95
N TYR A 245 -21.14 25.11 -22.15
CA TYR A 245 -21.30 24.36 -23.40
C TYR A 245 -20.34 23.17 -23.49
N LEU A 246 -19.06 23.35 -23.17
CA LEU A 246 -18.08 22.26 -23.15
C LEU A 246 -18.46 21.17 -22.13
N LEU A 247 -18.93 21.55 -20.94
CA LEU A 247 -19.43 20.62 -19.93
C LEU A 247 -20.66 19.83 -20.39
N ILE A 248 -21.58 20.46 -21.12
CA ILE A 248 -22.73 19.75 -21.73
C ILE A 248 -22.24 18.79 -22.81
N GLY A 249 -21.25 19.20 -23.62
CA GLY A 249 -20.69 18.38 -24.70
C GLY A 249 -19.98 17.12 -24.20
N CYS A 250 -19.25 17.19 -23.08
CA CYS A 250 -18.64 16.03 -22.44
C CYS A 250 -19.51 15.36 -21.37
N ASP A 251 -20.82 15.67 -21.32
CA ASP A 251 -21.78 15.13 -20.33
C ASP A 251 -21.28 15.22 -18.87
N PHE A 252 -20.64 16.35 -18.53
CA PHE A 252 -20.02 16.65 -17.24
C PHE A 252 -19.03 15.57 -16.77
N PHE A 253 -18.31 14.94 -17.71
CA PHE A 253 -17.39 13.82 -17.47
C PHE A 253 -18.03 12.65 -16.69
N SER A 254 -19.32 12.36 -16.92
CA SER A 254 -20.07 11.23 -16.36
C SER A 254 -19.31 9.90 -16.38
N MET A 255 -18.61 9.63 -17.49
CA MET A 255 -17.82 8.44 -17.73
C MET A 255 -16.70 8.17 -16.71
N MET A 256 -16.21 9.18 -15.97
CA MET A 256 -15.10 9.01 -15.02
C MET A 256 -15.36 7.93 -13.98
N PHE A 257 -16.61 7.77 -13.56
CA PHE A 257 -17.01 6.75 -12.58
C PHE A 257 -17.87 5.64 -13.17
N ASP A 258 -18.10 5.63 -14.50
CA ASP A 258 -18.88 4.58 -15.15
C ASP A 258 -17.98 3.42 -15.61
N ARG A 259 -18.16 2.24 -15.02
CA ARG A 259 -17.45 1.03 -15.43
C ARG A 259 -17.81 0.55 -16.84
N ASN A 260 -18.99 0.90 -17.37
CA ASN A 260 -19.38 0.57 -18.75
C ASN A 260 -18.70 1.47 -19.79
N CYS A 261 -17.96 2.52 -19.37
CA CYS A 261 -17.12 3.27 -20.29
C CYS A 261 -15.95 2.40 -20.77
N LYS A 262 -15.88 2.20 -22.09
CA LYS A 262 -14.89 1.37 -22.80
C LYS A 262 -13.46 1.91 -22.73
N GLN A 263 -13.30 3.24 -22.74
CA GLN A 263 -11.97 3.84 -22.65
C GLN A 263 -11.57 3.88 -21.16
N LYS A 264 -10.63 3.04 -20.77
CA LYS A 264 -10.07 2.99 -19.41
C LYS A 264 -8.89 3.96 -19.31
N HIS A 265 -8.73 4.62 -18.17
CA HIS A 265 -7.55 5.45 -17.95
C HIS A 265 -6.31 4.56 -17.85
N GLU A 266 -5.26 4.90 -18.61
CA GLU A 266 -3.96 4.21 -18.69
C GLU A 266 -3.42 3.65 -17.36
N PHE A 267 -3.56 4.35 -16.22
CA PHE A 267 -3.06 3.86 -14.91
C PHE A 267 -3.70 2.53 -14.45
N LEU A 268 -4.85 2.15 -15.00
CA LEU A 268 -5.49 0.87 -14.73
C LEU A 268 -4.71 -0.30 -15.35
N GLN A 269 -3.93 -0.09 -16.42
CA GLN A 269 -3.08 -1.13 -17.02
C GLN A 269 -1.97 -1.60 -16.05
N GLN A 270 -1.63 -0.80 -15.04
CA GLN A 270 -0.68 -1.20 -13.98
C GLN A 270 -1.33 -2.12 -12.93
N HIS A 271 -2.67 -2.23 -12.93
CA HIS A 271 -3.46 -2.92 -11.91
C HIS A 271 -4.32 -4.07 -12.50
N LEU A 272 -4.59 -4.03 -13.79
CA LEU A 272 -5.29 -5.05 -14.57
C LEU A 272 -4.25 -5.78 -15.42
N GLY A 273 -4.16 -7.10 -15.27
CA GLY A 273 -3.35 -7.93 -16.17
C GLY A 273 -3.87 -7.86 -17.61
N GLU A 274 -3.00 -8.14 -18.58
CA GLU A 274 -3.28 -8.02 -20.01
C GLU A 274 -4.47 -8.87 -20.47
N GLU A 275 -5.65 -8.27 -20.63
CA GLU A 275 -6.74 -8.81 -21.45
C GLU A 275 -7.35 -7.69 -22.32
N GLU A 276 -7.04 -7.73 -23.62
CA GLU A 276 -7.82 -7.02 -24.64
C GLU A 276 -9.20 -7.67 -24.80
N THR A 277 -10.25 -6.89 -25.10
CA THR A 277 -11.31 -7.33 -26.03
C THR A 277 -12.18 -6.16 -26.55
N ASP A 278 -12.87 -6.43 -27.66
CA ASP A 278 -13.25 -5.43 -28.68
C ASP A 278 -14.75 -4.96 -28.62
N ALA A 279 -15.19 -4.23 -29.65
CA ALA A 279 -16.49 -3.62 -29.94
C ALA A 279 -17.77 -4.40 -29.51
N GLY A 280 -18.95 -3.77 -29.28
CA GLY A 280 -19.39 -2.39 -29.60
C GLY A 280 -20.85 -2.12 -29.21
N ARG A 281 -21.22 -0.84 -28.96
CA ARG A 281 -22.20 0.00 -29.72
C ARG A 281 -23.70 -0.19 -29.37
N ILE A 282 -24.64 0.77 -29.54
CA ILE A 282 -24.67 2.26 -29.53
C ILE A 282 -26.13 2.68 -29.20
N PRO A 283 -26.35 3.60 -28.24
CA PRO A 283 -27.36 4.65 -28.38
C PRO A 283 -26.85 6.04 -27.90
N SER A 284 -27.30 7.19 -28.41
CA SER A 284 -28.20 7.51 -29.52
C SER A 284 -27.63 8.73 -30.30
N LYS A 285 -27.87 8.81 -31.62
CA LYS A 285 -26.82 9.25 -32.56
C LYS A 285 -26.60 10.77 -32.71
N ARG A 286 -27.57 11.57 -33.16
CA ARG A 286 -27.28 12.83 -33.89
C ARG A 286 -26.46 13.90 -33.13
N LEU A 287 -26.86 14.30 -31.91
CA LEU A 287 -26.16 15.38 -31.19
C LEU A 287 -24.84 14.93 -30.53
N ARG A 288 -24.82 13.71 -29.98
CA ARG A 288 -23.60 13.12 -29.39
C ARG A 288 -22.53 12.82 -30.44
N GLN A 289 -22.94 12.55 -31.69
CA GLN A 289 -22.03 12.27 -32.78
C GLN A 289 -21.34 13.54 -33.30
N VAL A 290 -22.03 14.68 -33.43
CA VAL A 290 -21.40 15.97 -33.82
C VAL A 290 -20.27 16.37 -32.87
N ILE A 291 -20.51 16.34 -31.56
CA ILE A 291 -19.50 16.73 -30.56
C ILE A 291 -18.36 15.70 -30.52
N LYS A 292 -18.66 14.41 -30.66
CA LYS A 292 -17.67 13.33 -30.64
C LYS A 292 -16.81 13.26 -31.90
N GLU A 293 -17.36 13.49 -33.08
CA GLU A 293 -16.62 13.52 -34.34
C GLU A 293 -15.66 14.73 -34.35
N TYR A 294 -16.13 15.93 -34.01
CA TYR A 294 -15.26 17.10 -33.90
C TYR A 294 -14.17 16.96 -32.81
N THR A 295 -14.49 16.34 -31.68
CA THR A 295 -13.51 16.05 -30.61
C THR A 295 -12.45 15.03 -31.05
N LYS A 296 -12.86 14.01 -31.82
CA LYS A 296 -11.99 12.96 -32.35
C LYS A 296 -11.13 13.44 -33.50
N GLU A 297 -11.64 14.33 -34.36
CA GLU A 297 -10.89 14.92 -35.48
C GLU A 297 -9.84 15.94 -35.03
N ASN A 298 -9.98 16.51 -33.82
CA ASN A 298 -9.03 17.46 -33.24
C ASN A 298 -8.30 16.95 -31.98
N CYS A 299 -8.56 15.70 -31.54
CA CYS A 299 -7.93 15.02 -30.40
C CYS A 299 -8.00 15.75 -29.04
N ILE A 300 -9.07 16.49 -28.74
CA ILE A 300 -9.05 17.48 -27.64
C ILE A 300 -9.48 16.93 -26.28
N LEU A 301 -10.42 16.00 -26.21
CA LEU A 301 -10.96 15.50 -24.94
C LEU A 301 -10.88 13.97 -24.80
N ASP A 302 -10.52 13.25 -25.85
CA ASP A 302 -10.56 11.78 -25.89
C ASP A 302 -9.59 11.15 -24.87
N GLU A 303 -8.42 11.74 -24.64
CA GLU A 303 -7.44 11.28 -23.63
C GLU A 303 -7.97 11.34 -22.18
N TRP A 304 -8.90 12.24 -21.90
CA TRP A 304 -9.44 12.48 -20.54
C TRP A 304 -10.91 12.05 -20.38
N SER A 305 -11.50 11.49 -21.43
CA SER A 305 -12.87 10.96 -21.45
C SER A 305 -12.89 9.47 -21.07
N THR A 306 -12.15 9.13 -20.01
CA THR A 306 -11.85 7.75 -19.62
C THR A 306 -12.46 7.38 -18.27
N SER A 307 -12.74 6.09 -18.08
CA SER A 307 -13.15 5.52 -16.78
C SER A 307 -11.96 5.40 -15.83
N LEU A 308 -12.19 5.71 -14.55
CA LEU A 308 -11.23 5.52 -13.46
C LEU A 308 -11.35 4.16 -12.77
N CYS A 309 -12.21 3.25 -13.28
CA CYS A 309 -12.41 1.93 -12.71
C CYS A 309 -12.33 0.77 -13.71
N SER A 310 -12.04 -0.42 -13.17
CA SER A 310 -12.15 -1.71 -13.88
C SER A 310 -13.57 -1.95 -14.40
N ASP A 311 -13.76 -2.96 -15.26
CA ASP A 311 -15.10 -3.38 -15.71
C ASP A 311 -15.98 -3.97 -14.60
N LEU A 312 -15.38 -4.39 -13.47
CA LEU A 312 -16.13 -4.74 -12.25
C LEU A 312 -16.44 -3.52 -11.38
N GLY A 313 -15.83 -2.36 -11.64
CA GLY A 313 -16.03 -1.12 -10.90
C GLY A 313 -15.02 -0.86 -9.77
N ASP A 314 -13.85 -1.48 -9.81
CA ASP A 314 -12.76 -1.26 -8.84
C ASP A 314 -12.01 0.03 -9.16
N PHE A 315 -11.93 0.94 -8.18
CA PHE A 315 -11.15 2.17 -8.24
C PHE A 315 -9.88 2.03 -7.40
N TYR A 316 -8.80 2.67 -7.85
CA TYR A 316 -7.50 2.66 -7.19
C TYR A 316 -7.04 4.10 -6.92
N CYS A 317 -6.41 4.33 -5.77
CA CYS A 317 -5.91 5.66 -5.39
C CYS A 317 -4.66 6.00 -6.20
N GLN A 318 -4.65 7.16 -6.87
CA GLN A 318 -3.56 7.62 -7.74
C GLN A 318 -2.38 8.27 -6.99
N GLY A 319 -2.11 7.80 -5.76
CA GLY A 319 -1.14 8.40 -4.83
C GLY A 319 -1.52 9.78 -4.33
N SER A 320 -0.67 10.39 -3.51
CA SER A 320 -0.80 11.82 -3.18
C SER A 320 -0.35 12.70 -4.36
N TYR A 321 -0.42 14.02 -4.18
CA TYR A 321 0.12 14.96 -5.17
C TYR A 321 1.67 15.03 -5.14
N SER A 322 2.29 14.80 -3.99
CA SER A 322 3.76 14.81 -3.84
C SER A 322 4.41 13.48 -4.26
N GLU A 323 3.64 12.40 -4.34
CA GLU A 323 4.06 11.12 -4.94
C GLU A 323 4.08 11.23 -6.49
N ASN A 324 5.29 11.19 -7.07
CA ASN A 324 5.48 11.15 -8.53
C ASN A 324 5.02 9.81 -9.12
N GLY A 325 3.80 9.77 -9.64
CA GLY A 325 3.19 8.61 -10.29
C GLY A 325 1.67 8.57 -10.09
N ASN A 326 1.00 7.56 -10.65
CA ASN A 326 -0.41 7.25 -10.37
C ASN A 326 -0.55 6.03 -9.44
N SER A 327 0.41 5.84 -8.54
CA SER A 327 0.51 4.71 -7.63
C SER A 327 0.46 5.16 -6.17
N CYS A 328 -0.49 4.64 -5.40
CA CYS A 328 -0.55 4.90 -3.97
C CYS A 328 0.35 3.92 -3.20
N SER A 329 1.29 4.45 -2.41
CA SER A 329 2.15 3.67 -1.50
C SER A 329 1.39 2.75 -0.53
N LYS A 330 0.13 3.09 -0.20
CA LYS A 330 -0.77 2.33 0.67
C LYS A 330 -1.74 1.41 -0.08
N GLN A 331 -1.68 1.37 -1.42
CA GLN A 331 -2.51 0.54 -2.29
C GLN A 331 -4.02 0.62 -1.98
N HIS A 332 -4.52 1.82 -1.64
CA HIS A 332 -5.94 2.00 -1.36
C HIS A 332 -6.77 1.68 -2.61
N THR A 333 -7.74 0.78 -2.45
CA THR A 333 -8.70 0.37 -3.47
C THR A 333 -10.12 0.38 -2.89
N ILE A 334 -11.12 0.60 -3.74
CA ILE A 334 -12.54 0.53 -3.36
C ILE A 334 -13.38 0.14 -4.58
N ASN A 335 -14.37 -0.73 -4.37
CA ASN A 335 -15.39 -1.02 -5.38
C ASN A 335 -16.76 -0.51 -4.88
N PRO A 336 -17.20 0.70 -5.25
CA PRO A 336 -18.49 1.25 -4.88
C PRO A 336 -19.67 0.54 -5.55
N TYR A 337 -19.43 -0.29 -6.59
CA TYR A 337 -20.46 -1.14 -7.18
C TYR A 337 -20.74 -2.41 -6.36
N ALA A 338 -19.80 -2.84 -5.50
CA ALA A 338 -19.91 -4.05 -4.68
C ALA A 338 -21.03 -3.97 -3.63
N SER A 339 -21.07 -2.91 -2.80
CA SER A 339 -22.04 -2.75 -1.72
C SER A 339 -22.38 -1.29 -1.44
N ARG A 340 -23.49 -1.06 -0.72
CA ARG A 340 -23.95 0.28 -0.33
C ARG A 340 -22.96 0.98 0.60
N GLU A 341 -22.32 0.22 1.47
CA GLU A 341 -21.27 0.67 2.38
C GLU A 341 -20.08 1.23 1.59
N ASN A 342 -19.61 0.50 0.57
CA ASN A 342 -18.55 1.00 -0.32
C ASN A 342 -19.00 2.25 -1.11
N LEU A 343 -20.24 2.30 -1.57
CA LEU A 343 -20.80 3.48 -2.25
C LEU A 343 -20.83 4.72 -1.34
N ILE A 344 -21.10 4.55 -0.04
CA ILE A 344 -21.05 5.62 0.96
C ILE A 344 -19.60 6.01 1.24
N LEU A 345 -18.70 5.04 1.47
CA LEU A 345 -17.28 5.30 1.68
C LEU A 345 -16.62 6.01 0.48
N PHE A 346 -17.08 5.76 -0.75
CA PHE A 346 -16.62 6.48 -1.94
C PHE A 346 -16.97 7.99 -1.93
N GLN A 347 -17.87 8.45 -1.05
CA GLN A 347 -18.12 9.88 -0.87
C GLN A 347 -16.92 10.62 -0.26
N VAL A 348 -16.10 9.95 0.57
CA VAL A 348 -14.90 10.56 1.17
C VAL A 348 -13.66 10.50 0.27
N TRP A 349 -13.72 9.74 -0.84
CA TRP A 349 -12.73 9.84 -1.91
C TRP A 349 -12.91 11.16 -2.67
N ASN A 350 -11.80 11.72 -3.15
CA ASN A 350 -11.77 13.04 -3.78
C ASN A 350 -11.17 12.97 -5.18
N LEU A 351 -11.72 13.74 -6.12
CA LEU A 351 -11.03 14.12 -7.34
C LEU A 351 -10.26 15.41 -7.03
N ASP A 352 -8.98 15.26 -6.68
CA ASP A 352 -8.11 16.30 -6.16
C ASP A 352 -7.32 17.00 -7.29
N HIS A 353 -7.29 18.33 -7.27
CA HIS A 353 -6.66 19.16 -8.30
C HIS A 353 -5.14 19.27 -8.08
N GLN A 354 -4.32 18.76 -9.00
CA GLN A 354 -2.85 18.86 -8.91
C GLN A 354 -2.37 20.33 -8.97
N ILE A 355 -2.91 21.11 -9.90
CA ILE A 355 -2.84 22.57 -9.98
C ILE A 355 -4.06 23.11 -9.23
N GLU A 356 -3.86 23.78 -8.10
CA GLU A 356 -4.96 24.13 -7.18
C GLU A 356 -5.98 25.12 -7.78
N LEU A 357 -7.26 24.73 -7.81
CA LEU A 357 -8.36 25.53 -8.35
C LEU A 357 -8.39 26.98 -7.82
N CYS A 358 -8.52 27.16 -6.50
CA CYS A 358 -8.71 28.48 -5.91
C CYS A 358 -7.40 29.24 -5.62
N ARG A 359 -6.27 28.54 -5.46
CA ARG A 359 -4.97 29.17 -5.18
C ARG A 359 -4.19 29.54 -6.44
N THR A 360 -4.45 28.85 -7.55
CA THR A 360 -3.65 28.95 -8.77
C THR A 360 -4.48 29.22 -10.02
N ILE A 361 -5.44 28.34 -10.36
CA ILE A 361 -6.13 28.40 -11.65
C ILE A 361 -6.99 29.66 -11.78
N LEU A 362 -7.90 29.88 -10.82
CA LEU A 362 -8.82 31.02 -10.86
C LEU A 362 -8.09 32.38 -10.72
N PRO A 363 -7.06 32.53 -9.85
CA PRO A 363 -6.22 33.73 -9.85
C PRO A 363 -5.50 33.99 -11.18
N ALA A 364 -4.96 32.96 -11.85
CA ALA A 364 -4.32 33.12 -13.16
C ALA A 364 -5.32 33.53 -14.25
N LEU A 365 -6.53 32.95 -14.24
CA LEU A 365 -7.62 33.34 -15.14
C LEU A 365 -7.98 34.81 -14.95
N VAL A 366 -8.18 35.27 -13.71
CA VAL A 366 -8.47 36.68 -13.41
C VAL A 366 -7.34 37.60 -13.88
N ALA A 367 -6.08 37.25 -13.62
CA ALA A 367 -4.93 38.05 -14.06
C ALA A 367 -4.85 38.18 -15.58
N ASN A 368 -5.08 37.09 -16.33
CA ASN A 368 -5.13 37.15 -17.80
C ASN A 368 -6.32 37.97 -18.32
N VAL A 369 -7.49 37.93 -17.64
CA VAL A 369 -8.62 38.82 -17.98
C VAL A 369 -8.28 40.28 -17.72
N GLU A 370 -7.62 40.59 -16.59
CA GLU A 370 -7.19 41.95 -16.24
C GLU A 370 -6.20 42.51 -17.28
N GLU A 371 -5.22 41.71 -17.68
CA GLU A 371 -4.24 42.06 -18.70
C GLU A 371 -4.90 42.30 -20.07
N LEU A 372 -5.81 41.41 -20.48
CA LEU A 372 -6.57 41.52 -21.74
C LEU A 372 -7.40 42.82 -21.82
N VAL A 373 -8.01 43.26 -20.71
CA VAL A 373 -8.87 44.47 -20.72
C VAL A 373 -8.08 45.77 -20.49
N SER A 374 -6.91 45.69 -19.84
CA SER A 374 -6.10 46.87 -19.47
C SER A 374 -5.06 47.21 -20.53
N HIS A 375 -4.49 46.21 -21.20
CA HIS A 375 -3.39 46.37 -22.16
C HIS A 375 -3.79 45.87 -23.56
N PRO A 376 -4.69 46.55 -24.29
CA PRO A 376 -5.24 46.08 -25.58
C PRO A 376 -4.20 45.95 -26.71
N GLN A 377 -2.96 46.40 -26.50
CA GLN A 377 -1.85 46.26 -27.45
C GLN A 377 -0.90 45.09 -27.11
N ILE A 378 -1.18 44.30 -26.06
CA ILE A 378 -0.35 43.15 -25.72
C ILE A 378 -0.37 42.10 -26.83
N LYS A 379 0.79 41.49 -27.06
CA LYS A 379 1.02 40.51 -28.13
C LYS A 379 1.06 39.11 -27.55
N CYS A 380 0.38 38.17 -28.21
CA CYS A 380 0.42 36.75 -27.86
C CYS A 380 1.87 36.24 -27.87
N SER A 381 2.22 35.43 -26.86
CA SER A 381 3.57 34.90 -26.67
C SER A 381 4.07 34.07 -27.86
N LEU A 382 3.18 33.35 -28.54
CA LEU A 382 3.49 32.47 -29.67
C LEU A 382 3.62 33.25 -30.99
N HIS A 383 2.53 33.83 -31.50
CA HIS A 383 2.48 34.41 -32.85
C HIS A 383 2.86 35.90 -32.92
N LYS A 384 3.11 36.55 -31.77
CA LYS A 384 3.40 37.99 -31.65
C LYS A 384 2.34 38.93 -32.25
N LYS A 385 1.13 38.42 -32.54
CA LYS A 385 -0.06 39.20 -32.94
C LYS A 385 -0.82 39.69 -31.71
N GLN A 386 -1.67 40.70 -31.90
CA GLN A 386 -2.56 41.25 -30.86
C GLN A 386 -3.42 40.15 -30.24
N VAL A 387 -3.56 40.16 -28.92
CA VAL A 387 -4.44 39.23 -28.21
C VAL A 387 -5.92 39.59 -28.39
N VAL A 388 -6.79 38.60 -28.34
CA VAL A 388 -8.25 38.74 -28.52
C VAL A 388 -9.05 38.00 -27.45
N ASP A 389 -8.48 36.98 -26.80
CA ASP A 389 -9.16 36.14 -25.79
C ASP A 389 -8.13 35.50 -24.83
N ILE A 390 -8.59 34.75 -23.85
CA ILE A 390 -7.78 33.92 -22.94
C ILE A 390 -7.85 32.43 -23.33
N SER A 391 -6.97 31.60 -22.75
CA SER A 391 -6.98 30.14 -22.90
C SER A 391 -8.17 29.45 -22.20
N VAL A 392 -9.36 29.59 -22.78
CA VAL A 392 -10.59 28.97 -22.27
C VAL A 392 -10.46 27.45 -22.19
N LEU A 393 -9.85 26.81 -23.19
CA LEU A 393 -9.74 25.36 -23.22
C LEU A 393 -8.76 24.87 -22.16
N GLU A 394 -7.60 25.52 -22.01
CA GLU A 394 -6.65 25.16 -20.95
C GLU A 394 -7.28 25.26 -19.56
N TYR A 395 -7.98 26.37 -19.26
CA TYR A 395 -8.69 26.51 -17.99
C TYR A 395 -9.82 25.49 -17.81
N PHE A 396 -10.56 25.17 -18.86
CA PHE A 396 -11.59 24.12 -18.80
C PHE A 396 -10.97 22.78 -18.38
N LEU A 397 -9.85 22.41 -18.99
CA LEU A 397 -9.17 21.13 -18.72
C LEU A 397 -8.56 21.09 -17.32
N GLU A 398 -7.89 22.17 -16.89
CA GLU A 398 -7.33 22.27 -15.55
C GLU A 398 -8.41 22.25 -14.45
N ILE A 399 -9.64 22.71 -14.70
CA ILE A 399 -10.71 22.71 -13.70
C ILE A 399 -11.51 21.40 -13.69
N PHE A 400 -11.78 20.80 -14.86
CA PHE A 400 -12.82 19.77 -14.99
C PHE A 400 -12.34 18.38 -15.42
N SER A 401 -11.15 18.22 -16.01
CA SER A 401 -10.72 16.95 -16.62
C SER A 401 -9.62 16.21 -15.84
N LEU A 402 -9.40 14.94 -16.21
CA LEU A 402 -8.35 14.08 -15.65
C LEU A 402 -6.92 14.57 -15.99
N LYS A 403 -6.77 15.59 -16.86
CA LYS A 403 -5.50 16.31 -17.05
C LYS A 403 -4.94 16.85 -15.73
N ASN A 404 -5.82 17.26 -14.81
CA ASN A 404 -5.45 17.89 -13.54
C ASN A 404 -6.10 17.24 -12.30
N LEU A 405 -7.06 16.33 -12.47
CA LEU A 405 -7.75 15.64 -11.38
C LEU A 405 -7.13 14.27 -11.10
N LYS A 406 -6.71 14.02 -9.86
CA LYS A 406 -6.36 12.67 -9.34
C LYS A 406 -7.46 12.14 -8.42
N LEU A 407 -7.88 10.90 -8.59
CA LEU A 407 -8.74 10.19 -7.64
C LEU A 407 -7.90 9.69 -6.45
N VAL A 408 -8.16 10.26 -5.28
CA VAL A 408 -7.41 9.98 -4.04
C VAL A 408 -8.32 9.57 -2.88
N HIS A 409 -7.87 8.57 -2.13
CA HIS A 409 -8.44 8.24 -0.83
C HIS A 409 -8.21 9.41 0.15
N ILE A 410 -9.11 9.62 1.12
CA ILE A 410 -9.05 10.78 2.05
C ILE A 410 -7.71 10.90 2.79
N VAL A 411 -7.04 9.78 3.07
CA VAL A 411 -5.73 9.74 3.76
C VAL A 411 -4.56 10.17 2.85
N CYS A 412 -4.73 10.15 1.53
CA CYS A 412 -3.75 10.59 0.53
C CYS A 412 -4.03 12.00 -0.01
N HIS A 413 -5.15 12.62 0.40
CA HIS A 413 -5.51 13.99 0.02
C HIS A 413 -4.72 15.01 0.87
N GLU A 414 -3.50 15.32 0.41
CA GLU A 414 -2.64 16.32 1.03
C GLU A 414 -3.20 17.74 0.84
N LYS A 415 -3.55 18.40 1.95
CA LYS A 415 -4.08 19.78 1.98
C LYS A 415 -3.00 20.87 2.03
N ALA A 416 -1.73 20.49 1.86
CA ALA A 416 -0.61 21.42 1.75
C ALA A 416 -0.74 22.28 0.47
N GLN A 417 -0.12 23.46 0.48
CA GLN A 417 -0.05 24.31 -0.71
C GLN A 417 0.90 23.71 -1.74
N ARG A 418 0.50 23.75 -3.02
CA ARG A 418 1.20 23.14 -4.14
C ARG A 418 2.05 24.18 -4.88
N SER A 419 3.14 23.75 -5.48
CA SER A 419 4.04 24.60 -6.27
C SER A 419 3.53 24.84 -7.69
N ASN A 420 2.67 23.96 -8.21
CA ASN A 420 2.26 24.00 -9.61
C ASN A 420 1.42 25.24 -9.96
N ARG A 421 1.65 25.72 -11.18
CA ARG A 421 1.02 26.91 -11.77
C ARG A 421 0.11 26.52 -12.93
N SER A 422 -0.93 27.32 -13.15
CA SER A 422 -1.83 27.20 -14.31
C SER A 422 -1.05 27.53 -15.59
N ASN A 423 -1.31 26.79 -16.66
CA ASN A 423 -0.73 27.01 -17.98
C ASN A 423 -1.55 27.97 -18.85
N GLY A 424 -2.72 28.40 -18.36
CA GLY A 424 -3.60 29.34 -19.07
C GLY A 424 -2.90 30.67 -19.38
N ARG A 425 -3.09 31.14 -20.62
CA ARG A 425 -2.39 32.29 -21.23
C ARG A 425 -3.35 33.20 -22.00
N LEU A 426 -2.80 34.25 -22.61
CA LEU A 426 -3.47 35.10 -23.60
C LEU A 426 -3.33 34.54 -25.02
N LEU A 427 -4.40 34.62 -25.81
CA LEU A 427 -4.50 34.10 -27.18
C LEU A 427 -4.72 35.21 -28.20
N CYS A 428 -4.15 35.04 -29.40
CA CYS A 428 -4.49 35.81 -30.60
C CYS A 428 -5.36 34.98 -31.56
N SER A 429 -5.88 35.61 -32.62
CA SER A 429 -6.65 34.96 -33.71
C SER A 429 -6.03 33.66 -34.25
N ASP A 430 -4.70 33.62 -34.36
CA ASP A 430 -3.95 32.52 -34.95
C ASP A 430 -3.73 31.35 -33.99
N CYS A 431 -4.08 31.48 -32.70
CA CYS A 431 -3.95 30.39 -31.74
C CYS A 431 -4.93 29.27 -32.09
N HIS A 432 -4.40 28.06 -32.30
CA HIS A 432 -5.19 26.86 -32.57
C HIS A 432 -6.32 26.67 -31.54
N GLU A 433 -6.00 26.81 -30.25
CA GLU A 433 -6.95 26.82 -29.13
C GLU A 433 -8.10 27.83 -29.31
N TYR A 434 -7.81 29.05 -29.76
CA TYR A 434 -8.82 30.07 -29.99
C TYR A 434 -9.74 29.67 -31.15
N ARG A 435 -9.15 29.20 -32.25
CA ARG A 435 -9.91 28.75 -33.43
C ARG A 435 -10.87 27.61 -33.11
N ILE A 436 -10.39 26.56 -32.42
CA ILE A 436 -11.21 25.46 -31.91
C ILE A 436 -12.42 25.99 -31.14
N VAL A 437 -12.19 26.92 -30.21
CA VAL A 437 -13.27 27.46 -29.36
C VAL A 437 -14.24 28.30 -30.19
N GLN A 438 -13.81 29.04 -31.22
CA GLN A 438 -14.75 29.73 -32.11
C GLN A 438 -15.57 28.73 -32.94
N GLU A 439 -14.92 27.79 -33.62
CA GLU A 439 -15.57 26.76 -34.44
C GLU A 439 -16.63 25.96 -33.63
N LEU A 440 -16.33 25.60 -32.37
CA LEU A 440 -17.27 24.96 -31.44
C LEU A 440 -18.48 25.83 -31.06
N MET A 441 -18.33 27.16 -31.00
CA MET A 441 -19.43 28.09 -30.68
C MET A 441 -20.22 28.51 -31.92
N GLU A 442 -19.60 28.54 -33.10
CA GLU A 442 -20.25 28.88 -34.39
C GLU A 442 -21.27 27.83 -34.81
N VAL A 443 -21.00 26.54 -34.61
CA VAL A 443 -21.93 25.42 -34.84
C VAL A 443 -23.28 25.60 -34.11
N GLN A 444 -23.33 26.40 -33.04
CA GLN A 444 -24.56 26.70 -32.32
C GLN A 444 -25.47 27.67 -33.08
N VAL A 445 -24.92 28.63 -33.84
CA VAL A 445 -25.70 29.70 -34.50
C VAL A 445 -26.61 29.12 -35.57
N ASP A 446 -26.08 28.27 -36.44
CA ASP A 446 -26.83 27.62 -37.53
C ASP A 446 -27.95 26.69 -37.02
N SER A 447 -27.79 26.16 -35.80
CA SER A 447 -28.78 25.28 -35.14
C SER A 447 -29.98 26.02 -34.54
N LEU A 448 -29.92 27.36 -34.44
CA LEU A 448 -31.02 28.21 -33.95
C LEU A 448 -31.75 28.95 -35.07
N THR A 449 -31.22 28.92 -36.29
CA THR A 449 -31.79 29.55 -37.49
C THR A 449 -32.42 28.55 -38.48
N SER A 450 -32.48 27.25 -38.13
CA SER A 450 -32.96 26.14 -38.95
C SER A 450 -34.25 25.51 -38.41
#